data_AF-A0A4R1U7F0-F1
#
_entry.id   AF-A0A4R1U7F0-F1
#
_cell.length_a   1.000
_cell.length_b   1.000
_cell.length_c   1.000
_cell.angle_alpha   90.00
_cell.angle_beta   90.00
_cell.angle_gamma   90.00
#
_symmetry.space_group_name_H-M   'P 1'
#
loop_
_entity.id
_entity.type
_entity.pdbx_description
1 polymer ?
#
loop_
_entity_poly.entity_id
_entity_poly.type
_entity_poly.pdbx_seq_one_letter_code
_entity_poly.pdbx_strand_id
1 'polypeptide(L)'
;MKTRRGAPLWTTRATRFAGMPSAQARIGLVLFLVFLAACLSAVVSPGPRPSVEVGASTSIASDAPPPGRTDLLLYDTIVAGVRGGSPYYAVAVETQRMGHYPLKPFFAVRLPTLAVVQAALPSILVNLLLLALCVGTILAWVARLRPEMTGLVPLGVAGLLVVAGFSVNLDPSFVVFHEVWAGPLIALSLALRRPGHWLSAVAFGLSAMLIRETALLYVAIMAVFAWLEGERREMLGWLGAIGVFAVVLGAHAHAVSLVSGPLDRVSQGWSGLEGFGFYVRLATISSGLDILPQWLASLVLGTALFGWLAWRDAVATRALVVFAAYAALISLFARSDNFYWALMTTPVLLVGLVFAVDGLRDMIAAARDTRRITVTRIIR
;
A
#
# COMPACT_ATOMS: atom_id res chain seq x y z
N MET A 1 26.97 -33.43 17.13
CA MET A 1 27.46 -32.15 17.69
C MET A 1 26.50 -31.04 17.27
N LYS A 2 25.74 -30.47 18.22
CA LYS A 2 24.68 -29.48 17.96
C LYS A 2 25.27 -28.21 17.33
N THR A 3 24.75 -27.82 16.17
CA THR A 3 25.06 -26.56 15.49
C THR A 3 24.77 -25.37 16.41
N ARG A 4 25.78 -24.57 16.79
CA ARG A 4 25.50 -23.18 17.21
C ARG A 4 25.18 -22.38 15.95
N ARG A 5 23.94 -22.53 15.45
CA ARG A 5 23.32 -21.51 14.61
C ARG A 5 23.25 -20.25 15.48
N GLY A 6 23.81 -19.13 15.03
CA GLY A 6 23.78 -17.90 15.81
C GLY A 6 22.33 -17.55 16.13
N ALA A 7 22.02 -17.25 17.40
CA ALA A 7 20.69 -16.79 17.78
C ALA A 7 20.35 -15.53 16.97
N PRO A 8 19.09 -15.36 16.49
CA PRO A 8 18.71 -14.15 15.76
C PRO A 8 18.96 -12.89 16.60
N LEU A 9 19.24 -11.77 15.93
CA LEU A 9 19.55 -10.50 16.60
C LEU A 9 18.27 -9.76 17.00
N TRP A 10 17.33 -9.61 16.06
CA TRP A 10 16.17 -8.75 16.19
C TRP A 10 14.88 -9.56 16.33
N THR A 11 14.80 -10.75 15.73
CA THR A 11 13.60 -11.61 15.76
C THR A 11 13.66 -12.71 16.83
N THR A 12 12.52 -13.10 17.41
CA THR A 12 12.48 -14.21 18.39
C THR A 12 12.62 -15.58 17.74
N ARG A 13 12.32 -15.69 16.45
CA ARG A 13 12.37 -16.94 15.67
C ARG A 13 13.31 -16.78 14.49
N ALA A 14 13.79 -17.92 13.99
CA ALA A 14 14.59 -17.97 12.77
C ALA A 14 13.76 -17.60 11.54
N THR A 15 14.39 -16.98 10.54
CA THR A 15 13.70 -16.53 9.32
C THR A 15 13.37 -17.68 8.37
N ARG A 16 12.66 -17.38 7.26
CA ARG A 16 12.40 -18.38 6.21
C ARG A 16 13.67 -18.92 5.56
N PHE A 17 14.77 -18.18 5.62
CA PHE A 17 16.05 -18.56 5.02
C PHE A 17 16.93 -19.39 5.96
N ALA A 18 16.55 -19.50 7.23
CA ALA A 18 17.30 -20.27 8.21
C ALA A 18 17.35 -21.76 7.86
N GLY A 19 18.56 -22.26 7.62
CA GLY A 19 18.79 -23.67 7.28
C GLY A 19 18.53 -24.04 5.83
N MET A 20 18.41 -23.04 4.94
CA MET A 20 18.35 -23.26 3.50
C MET A 20 19.65 -23.94 2.99
N PRO A 21 19.58 -24.87 2.02
CA PRO A 21 20.76 -25.41 1.36
C PRO A 21 21.64 -24.31 0.74
N SER A 22 22.96 -24.47 0.81
CA SER A 22 23.89 -23.42 0.39
C SER A 22 23.75 -23.00 -1.07
N ALA A 23 23.42 -23.95 -1.97
CA ALA A 23 23.12 -23.64 -3.37
C ALA A 23 21.89 -22.73 -3.52
N GLN A 24 20.79 -23.03 -2.81
CA GLN A 24 19.57 -22.23 -2.83
C GLN A 24 19.79 -20.86 -2.21
N ALA A 25 20.56 -20.77 -1.12
CA ALA A 25 20.89 -19.50 -0.48
C ALA A 25 21.75 -18.58 -1.37
N ARG A 26 22.68 -19.14 -2.16
CA ARG A 26 23.44 -18.39 -3.16
C ARG A 26 22.55 -17.86 -4.27
N ILE A 27 21.64 -18.70 -4.80
CA ILE A 27 20.65 -18.26 -5.78
C ILE A 27 19.78 -17.15 -5.19
N GLY A 28 19.31 -17.30 -3.95
CA GLY A 28 18.53 -16.28 -3.24
C GLY A 28 19.25 -14.95 -3.10
N LEU A 29 20.56 -14.95 -2.78
CA LEU A 29 21.38 -13.74 -2.76
C LEU A 29 21.50 -13.08 -4.14
N VAL A 30 21.73 -13.87 -5.19
CA VAL A 30 21.79 -13.35 -6.56
C VAL A 30 20.45 -12.73 -6.96
N LEU A 31 19.33 -13.42 -6.70
CA LEU A 31 17.98 -12.90 -6.96
C LEU A 31 17.70 -11.62 -6.17
N PHE A 32 18.15 -11.55 -4.92
CA PHE A 32 18.03 -10.33 -4.12
C PHE A 32 18.84 -9.16 -4.71
N LEU A 33 20.08 -9.40 -5.17
CA LEU A 33 20.88 -8.37 -5.84
C LEU A 33 20.26 -7.92 -7.17
N VAL A 34 19.73 -8.85 -7.97
CA VAL A 34 18.98 -8.54 -9.19
C VAL A 34 17.73 -7.72 -8.86
N PHE A 35 17.03 -8.05 -7.78
CA PHE A 35 15.87 -7.31 -7.32
C PHE A 35 16.24 -5.88 -6.87
N LEU A 36 17.33 -5.70 -6.13
CA LEU A 36 17.84 -4.36 -5.79
C LEU A 36 18.20 -3.56 -7.04
N ALA A 37 18.83 -4.19 -8.03
CA ALA A 37 19.13 -3.55 -9.32
C ALA A 37 17.83 -3.15 -10.05
N ALA A 38 16.79 -3.97 -10.00
CA ALA A 38 15.46 -3.62 -10.53
C ALA A 38 14.85 -2.42 -9.77
N CYS A 39 15.00 -2.34 -8.44
CA CYS A 39 14.56 -1.17 -7.67
C CYS A 39 15.28 0.12 -8.09
N LEU A 40 16.56 0.06 -8.47
CA LEU A 40 17.31 1.22 -8.94
C LEU A 40 16.78 1.80 -10.27
N SER A 41 15.94 1.08 -11.02
CA SER A 41 15.25 1.66 -12.18
C SER A 41 14.38 2.87 -11.82
N ALA A 42 13.99 3.02 -10.55
CA ALA A 42 13.28 4.19 -10.03
C ALA A 42 14.03 5.52 -10.20
N VAL A 43 15.37 5.48 -10.28
CA VAL A 43 16.20 6.69 -10.48
C VAL A 43 15.93 7.33 -11.83
N VAL A 44 15.61 6.52 -12.85
CA VAL A 44 15.31 6.97 -14.21
C VAL A 44 13.82 7.00 -14.52
N SER A 45 12.97 6.46 -13.64
CA SER A 45 11.52 6.50 -13.80
C SER A 45 10.99 7.94 -13.73
N PRO A 46 9.92 8.29 -14.46
CA PRO A 46 9.35 9.63 -14.42
C PRO A 46 8.81 9.98 -13.04
N GLY A 47 8.87 11.26 -12.68
CA GLY A 47 8.26 11.77 -11.46
C GLY A 47 6.76 11.98 -11.59
N PRO A 48 6.07 12.30 -10.48
CA PRO A 48 4.68 12.73 -10.52
C PRO A 48 4.51 13.89 -11.50
N ARG A 49 3.47 13.84 -12.34
CA ARG A 49 3.10 14.93 -13.26
C ARG A 49 1.71 15.45 -12.91
N PRO A 50 1.40 16.73 -13.18
CA PRO A 50 0.06 17.26 -12.98
C PRO A 50 -0.95 16.53 -13.87
N SER A 51 -2.16 16.33 -13.36
CA SER A 51 -3.29 15.66 -14.01
C SER A 51 -3.88 16.44 -15.21
N VAL A 52 -3.51 17.71 -15.39
CA VAL A 52 -4.11 18.62 -16.39
C VAL A 52 -3.03 19.21 -17.31
N GLU A 53 -2.51 18.42 -18.25
CA GLU A 53 -1.79 18.94 -19.43
C GLU A 53 -2.04 18.04 -20.65
N VAL A 54 -3.19 18.22 -21.31
CA VAL A 54 -3.31 17.90 -22.74
C VAL A 54 -4.12 19.02 -23.40
N GLY A 55 -3.40 20.02 -23.90
CA GLY A 55 -3.98 21.14 -24.65
C GLY A 55 -3.01 22.30 -24.94
N ALA A 56 -2.06 22.59 -24.06
CA ALA A 56 -1.11 23.68 -24.27
C ALA A 56 0.19 23.19 -24.92
N SER A 57 0.16 22.99 -26.24
CA SER A 57 1.39 23.00 -27.04
C SER A 57 1.81 24.45 -27.31
N THR A 58 2.12 25.19 -26.25
CA THR A 58 2.85 26.46 -26.33
C THR A 58 3.58 26.66 -25.02
N SER A 59 4.90 26.73 -25.12
CA SER A 59 5.85 27.20 -24.11
C SER A 59 5.29 28.31 -23.21
N ILE A 60 5.26 28.08 -21.90
CA ILE A 60 5.77 28.97 -20.84
C ILE A 60 6.06 28.08 -19.63
N ALA A 61 7.34 27.89 -19.33
CA ALA A 61 7.79 27.42 -18.04
C ALA A 61 7.79 28.61 -17.07
N SER A 62 6.96 28.57 -16.03
CA SER A 62 7.30 29.07 -14.68
C SER A 62 6.22 28.89 -13.61
N ASP A 63 4.94 28.65 -13.94
CA ASP A 63 3.85 28.66 -12.93
C ASP A 63 2.84 27.49 -13.01
N ALA A 64 3.26 26.32 -13.51
CA ALA A 64 2.42 25.13 -13.39
C ALA A 64 2.29 24.74 -11.90
N PRO A 65 1.08 24.57 -11.34
CA PRO A 65 0.90 24.12 -9.96
C PRO A 65 1.65 22.79 -9.74
N PRO A 66 2.25 22.57 -8.55
CA PRO A 66 2.85 21.29 -8.21
C PRO A 66 1.89 20.12 -8.51
N PRO A 67 2.39 18.99 -9.03
CA PRO A 67 1.59 17.78 -9.23
C PRO A 67 0.77 17.46 -7.97
N GLY A 68 -0.54 17.28 -8.12
CA GLY A 68 -1.46 17.02 -6.99
C GLY A 68 -2.10 18.25 -6.36
N ARG A 69 -1.59 19.48 -6.57
CA ARG A 69 -2.26 20.70 -6.09
C ARG A 69 -3.61 20.93 -6.78
N THR A 70 -3.73 20.50 -8.04
CA THR A 70 -4.98 20.55 -8.80
C THR A 70 -6.01 19.54 -8.27
N ASP A 71 -5.58 18.33 -7.94
CA ASP A 71 -6.45 17.28 -7.38
C ASP A 71 -6.89 17.60 -5.95
N LEU A 72 -6.00 18.18 -5.13
CA LEU A 72 -6.33 18.70 -3.81
C LEU A 72 -7.46 19.73 -3.88
N LEU A 73 -7.29 20.74 -4.74
CA LEU A 73 -8.29 21.79 -4.94
C LEU A 73 -9.63 21.21 -5.43
N LEU A 74 -9.60 20.23 -6.34
CA LEU A 74 -10.78 19.52 -6.80
C LEU A 74 -11.54 18.90 -5.63
N TYR A 75 -10.87 18.10 -4.80
CA TYR A 75 -11.54 17.40 -3.70
C TYR A 75 -11.99 18.35 -2.57
N ASP A 76 -11.20 19.36 -2.23
CA ASP A 76 -11.60 20.41 -1.28
C ASP A 76 -12.86 21.15 -1.74
N THR A 77 -12.94 21.50 -3.02
CA THR A 77 -14.10 22.18 -3.60
C THR A 77 -15.35 21.30 -3.53
N ILE A 78 -15.20 20.00 -3.79
CA ILE A 78 -16.31 19.04 -3.68
C ILE A 78 -16.81 18.95 -2.23
N VAL A 79 -15.89 18.82 -1.26
CA VAL A 79 -16.25 18.76 0.16
C VAL A 79 -16.95 20.05 0.60
N ALA A 80 -16.45 21.22 0.19
CA ALA A 80 -17.05 22.51 0.50
C ALA A 80 -18.47 22.65 -0.09
N GLY A 81 -18.67 22.24 -1.34
CA GLY A 81 -19.98 22.27 -1.98
C GLY A 81 -21.00 21.36 -1.29
N VAL A 82 -20.60 20.15 -0.90
CA VAL A 82 -21.46 19.23 -0.14
C VAL A 82 -21.76 19.78 1.25
N ARG A 83 -20.78 20.38 1.93
CA ARG A 83 -20.98 21.04 3.22
C ARG A 83 -21.95 22.22 3.12
N GLY A 84 -21.96 22.92 1.98
CA GLY A 84 -22.94 23.95 1.65
C GLY A 84 -24.36 23.44 1.34
N GLY A 85 -24.60 22.12 1.44
CA GLY A 85 -25.91 21.50 1.25
C GLY A 85 -26.18 21.00 -0.17
N SER A 86 -25.21 21.09 -1.08
CA SER A 86 -25.41 20.63 -2.46
C SER A 86 -25.29 19.09 -2.57
N PRO A 87 -26.08 18.42 -3.43
CA PRO A 87 -25.95 16.97 -3.63
C PRO A 87 -24.58 16.58 -4.18
N TYR A 88 -23.96 15.54 -3.60
CA TYR A 88 -22.59 15.10 -3.96
C TYR A 88 -22.37 14.97 -5.47
N TYR A 89 -23.21 14.20 -6.16
CA TYR A 89 -23.01 13.94 -7.59
C TYR A 89 -23.10 15.19 -8.45
N ALA A 90 -23.97 16.14 -8.09
CA ALA A 90 -24.09 17.40 -8.82
C ALA A 90 -22.80 18.23 -8.66
N VAL A 91 -22.31 18.40 -7.42
CA VAL A 91 -21.09 19.15 -7.15
C VAL A 91 -19.86 18.49 -7.75
N ALA A 92 -19.72 17.17 -7.57
CA ALA A 92 -18.56 16.42 -8.04
C ALA A 92 -18.41 16.53 -9.55
N VAL A 93 -19.49 16.31 -10.28
CA VAL A 93 -19.48 16.35 -11.74
C VAL A 93 -19.26 17.78 -12.26
N GLU A 94 -19.90 18.78 -11.68
CA GLU A 94 -19.69 20.17 -12.09
C GLU A 94 -18.25 20.64 -11.83
N THR A 95 -17.71 20.34 -10.65
CA THR A 95 -16.33 20.68 -10.31
C THR A 95 -15.34 19.97 -11.24
N GLN A 96 -15.60 18.70 -11.58
CA GLN A 96 -14.78 17.96 -12.54
C GLN A 96 -14.88 18.54 -13.95
N ARG A 97 -16.06 18.98 -14.43
CA ARG A 97 -16.19 19.66 -15.73
C ARG A 97 -15.37 20.94 -15.79
N MET A 98 -15.51 21.77 -14.75
CA MET A 98 -14.80 23.04 -14.61
C MET A 98 -13.29 22.82 -14.54
N GLY A 99 -12.83 21.82 -13.79
CA GLY A 99 -11.42 21.41 -13.71
C GLY A 99 -10.92 20.58 -14.89
N HIS A 100 -11.76 20.36 -15.90
CA HIS A 100 -11.45 19.57 -17.10
C HIS A 100 -11.06 18.10 -16.85
N TYR A 101 -11.52 17.54 -15.73
CA TYR A 101 -11.37 16.13 -15.38
C TYR A 101 -12.36 15.24 -16.16
N PRO A 102 -12.02 13.96 -16.37
CA PRO A 102 -12.93 13.01 -16.98
C PRO A 102 -14.09 12.64 -16.06
N LEU A 103 -15.24 12.31 -16.66
CA LEU A 103 -16.44 11.82 -15.97
C LEU A 103 -16.83 10.41 -16.40
N LYS A 104 -16.14 9.89 -17.42
CA LYS A 104 -16.38 8.56 -17.97
C LYS A 104 -15.10 7.73 -17.95
N PRO A 105 -15.20 6.42 -17.72
CA PRO A 105 -16.38 5.70 -17.19
C PRO A 105 -16.67 6.11 -15.73
N PHE A 106 -17.73 5.57 -15.12
CA PHE A 106 -18.26 6.05 -13.83
C PHE A 106 -17.20 6.15 -12.70
N PHE A 107 -16.17 5.31 -12.71
CA PHE A 107 -15.07 5.33 -11.74
C PHE A 107 -14.09 6.51 -11.88
N ALA A 108 -14.29 7.39 -12.88
CA ALA A 108 -13.62 8.69 -12.95
C ALA A 108 -14.18 9.67 -11.91
N VAL A 109 -15.43 9.48 -11.48
CA VAL A 109 -16.02 10.14 -10.31
C VAL A 109 -15.70 9.27 -9.10
N ARG A 110 -15.19 9.87 -8.01
CA ARG A 110 -14.87 9.11 -6.78
C ARG A 110 -16.14 8.74 -6.03
N LEU A 111 -16.02 7.77 -5.11
CA LEU A 111 -17.13 7.39 -4.24
C LEU A 111 -17.48 8.54 -3.27
N PRO A 112 -18.77 8.73 -2.94
CA PRO A 112 -19.23 9.84 -2.11
C PRO A 112 -18.78 9.75 -0.65
N THR A 113 -18.47 8.56 -0.16
CA THR A 113 -18.33 8.27 1.28
C THR A 113 -17.40 9.24 2.00
N LEU A 114 -16.19 9.46 1.48
CA LEU A 114 -15.23 10.34 2.16
C LEU A 114 -15.69 11.80 2.15
N ALA A 115 -16.11 12.31 0.99
CA ALA A 115 -16.54 13.70 0.86
C ALA A 115 -17.77 14.00 1.74
N VAL A 116 -18.72 13.07 1.82
CA VAL A 116 -19.91 13.20 2.67
C VAL A 116 -19.54 13.21 4.15
N VAL A 117 -18.64 12.33 4.58
CA VAL A 117 -18.15 12.31 5.98
C VAL A 117 -17.40 13.61 6.31
N GLN A 118 -16.54 14.08 5.42
CA GLN A 118 -15.77 15.32 5.61
C GLN A 118 -16.67 16.55 5.60
N ALA A 119 -17.71 16.58 4.76
CA ALA A 119 -18.67 17.66 4.74
C ALA A 119 -19.51 17.73 6.04
N ALA A 120 -19.87 16.57 6.60
CA ALA A 120 -20.68 16.46 7.80
C ALA A 120 -19.94 16.84 9.10
N LEU A 121 -18.61 16.87 9.09
CA LEU A 121 -17.78 17.12 10.27
C LEU A 121 -16.99 18.43 10.16
N PRO A 122 -16.74 19.13 11.27
CA PRO A 122 -15.73 20.19 11.33
C PRO A 122 -14.36 19.67 10.90
N SER A 123 -13.58 20.47 10.18
CA SER A 123 -12.27 20.07 9.66
C SER A 123 -11.30 19.58 10.76
N ILE A 124 -11.41 20.12 11.98
CA ILE A 124 -10.61 19.65 13.13
C ILE A 124 -10.94 18.19 13.49
N LEU A 125 -12.22 17.80 13.48
CA LEU A 125 -12.63 16.43 13.80
C LEU A 125 -12.18 15.46 12.70
N VAL A 126 -12.24 15.87 11.44
CA VAL A 126 -11.73 15.06 10.32
C VAL A 126 -10.23 14.76 10.50
N ASN A 127 -9.43 15.78 10.81
CA ASN A 127 -7.99 15.59 11.05
C ASN A 127 -7.72 14.73 12.30
N LEU A 128 -8.48 14.92 13.38
CA LEU A 128 -8.36 14.10 14.59
C LEU A 128 -8.76 12.64 14.32
N LEU A 129 -9.76 12.38 13.48
CA LEU A 129 -10.14 11.03 13.07
C LEU A 129 -9.04 10.35 12.26
N LEU A 130 -8.42 11.07 11.31
CA LEU A 130 -7.29 10.54 10.55
C LEU A 130 -6.09 10.26 11.47
N LEU A 131 -5.78 11.18 12.38
CA LEU A 131 -4.72 10.97 13.37
C LEU A 131 -5.02 9.76 14.27
N ALA A 132 -6.25 9.62 14.75
CA ALA A 132 -6.67 8.47 15.55
C ALA A 132 -6.55 7.15 14.78
N LEU A 133 -6.91 7.14 13.49
CA LEU A 133 -6.71 5.99 12.60
C LEU A 133 -5.21 5.66 12.44
N CYS A 134 -4.37 6.65 12.22
CA CYS A 134 -2.92 6.46 12.11
C CYS A 134 -2.32 5.90 13.41
N VAL A 135 -2.61 6.53 14.55
CA VAL A 135 -2.16 6.08 15.87
C VAL A 135 -2.68 4.68 16.19
N GLY A 136 -3.96 4.41 15.95
CA GLY A 136 -4.55 3.08 16.15
C GLY A 136 -3.87 2.01 15.28
N THR A 137 -3.52 2.34 14.05
CA THR A 137 -2.79 1.43 13.15
C THR A 137 -1.35 1.19 13.61
N ILE A 138 -0.65 2.24 14.05
CA ILE A 138 0.69 2.13 14.63
C ILE A 138 0.66 1.21 15.86
N LEU A 139 -0.27 1.45 16.79
CA LEU A 139 -0.42 0.64 17.99
C LEU A 139 -0.78 -0.81 17.67
N ALA A 140 -1.66 -1.05 16.70
CA ALA A 140 -2.00 -2.40 16.26
C ALA A 140 -0.79 -3.15 15.69
N TRP A 141 0.04 -2.48 14.87
CA TRP A 141 1.26 -3.07 14.34
C TRP A 141 2.34 -3.29 15.40
N VAL A 142 2.55 -2.34 16.31
CA VAL A 142 3.48 -2.51 17.44
C VAL A 142 3.04 -3.70 18.30
N ALA A 143 1.75 -3.83 18.61
CA ALA A 143 1.22 -4.97 19.33
C ALA A 143 1.37 -6.30 18.55
N ARG A 144 1.18 -6.27 17.22
CA ARG A 144 1.37 -7.44 16.35
C ARG A 144 2.82 -7.89 16.28
N LEU A 145 3.76 -6.96 16.28
CA LEU A 145 5.20 -7.22 16.15
C LEU A 145 5.85 -7.58 17.49
N ARG A 146 5.29 -7.12 18.62
CA ARG A 146 5.82 -7.39 19.96
C ARG A 146 6.27 -8.84 20.21
N PRO A 147 5.46 -9.89 19.94
CA PRO A 147 5.87 -11.28 20.19
C PRO A 147 6.95 -11.79 19.23
N GLU A 148 7.19 -11.10 18.13
CA GLU A 148 8.17 -11.48 17.10
C GLU A 148 9.54 -10.82 17.33
N MET A 149 9.66 -9.85 18.25
CA MET A 149 10.89 -9.08 18.52
C MET A 149 11.62 -9.54 19.78
N THR A 150 12.95 -9.61 19.75
CA THR A 150 13.79 -10.04 20.89
C THR A 150 13.79 -9.04 22.06
N GLY A 151 13.50 -7.77 21.81
CA GLY A 151 13.57 -6.71 22.82
C GLY A 151 12.85 -5.42 22.42
N LEU A 152 12.97 -4.38 23.26
CA LEU A 152 12.35 -3.08 23.04
C LEU A 152 13.01 -2.28 21.92
N VAL A 153 14.31 -2.47 21.66
CA VAL A 153 15.03 -1.73 20.61
C VAL A 153 14.53 -2.11 19.21
N PRO A 154 14.51 -3.40 18.78
CA PRO A 154 13.94 -3.77 17.49
C PRO A 154 12.46 -3.39 17.35
N LEU A 155 11.70 -3.45 18.45
CA LEU A 155 10.30 -3.03 18.48
C LEU A 155 10.14 -1.51 18.30
N GLY A 156 10.99 -0.70 18.94
CA GLY A 156 11.00 0.74 18.80
C GLY A 156 11.37 1.17 17.38
N VAL A 157 12.36 0.51 16.77
CA VAL A 157 12.70 0.68 15.36
C VAL A 157 11.53 0.29 14.46
N ALA A 158 10.85 -0.82 14.74
CA ALA A 158 9.66 -1.23 14.00
C ALA A 158 8.56 -0.17 14.07
N GLY A 159 8.28 0.37 15.27
CA GLY A 159 7.32 1.44 15.46
C GLY A 159 7.69 2.71 14.69
N LEU A 160 8.97 3.11 14.71
CA LEU A 160 9.47 4.25 13.93
C LEU A 160 9.31 4.03 12.43
N LEU A 161 9.52 2.80 11.94
CA LEU A 161 9.34 2.45 10.53
C LEU A 161 7.87 2.48 10.10
N VAL A 162 6.94 2.10 10.98
CA VAL A 162 5.50 2.33 10.74
C VAL A 162 5.26 3.84 10.63
N VAL A 163 5.69 4.64 11.61
CA VAL A 163 5.53 6.11 11.59
C VAL A 163 6.11 6.72 10.30
N ALA A 164 7.29 6.27 9.86
CA ALA A 164 7.88 6.70 8.60
C ALA A 164 7.00 6.33 7.40
N GLY A 165 6.38 5.15 7.39
CA GLY A 165 5.40 4.75 6.38
C GLY A 165 4.16 5.66 6.31
N PHE A 166 3.83 6.33 7.41
CA PHE A 166 2.70 7.25 7.56
C PHE A 166 3.03 8.72 7.26
N SER A 167 4.24 9.06 6.80
CA SER A 167 4.69 10.45 6.58
C SER A 167 3.67 11.35 5.86
N VAL A 168 3.09 10.90 4.74
CA VAL A 168 2.07 11.65 3.98
C VAL A 168 0.72 11.66 4.69
N ASN A 169 0.33 10.57 5.35
CA ASN A 169 -0.94 10.48 6.07
C ASN A 169 -1.03 11.42 7.28
N LEU A 170 0.12 11.84 7.82
CA LEU A 170 0.20 12.76 8.95
C LEU A 170 0.22 14.24 8.52
N ASP A 171 0.29 14.52 7.22
CA ASP A 171 0.16 15.88 6.69
C ASP A 171 -1.33 16.24 6.49
N PRO A 172 -1.87 17.22 7.24
CA PRO A 172 -3.27 17.63 7.12
C PRO A 172 -3.68 18.09 5.72
N SER A 173 -2.72 18.52 4.91
CA SER A 173 -2.95 19.00 3.54
C SER A 173 -3.46 17.90 2.62
N PHE A 174 -3.20 16.62 2.95
CA PHE A 174 -3.60 15.48 2.12
C PHE A 174 -4.87 14.78 2.64
N VAL A 175 -5.57 15.36 3.62
CA VAL A 175 -6.74 14.73 4.27
C VAL A 175 -7.87 14.38 3.30
N VAL A 176 -8.00 15.09 2.18
CA VAL A 176 -9.03 14.84 1.16
C VAL A 176 -8.69 13.69 0.21
N PHE A 177 -7.46 13.20 0.20
CA PHE A 177 -7.09 12.04 -0.62
C PHE A 177 -7.64 10.75 -0.02
N HIS A 178 -8.25 9.94 -0.88
CA HIS A 178 -8.95 8.74 -0.47
C HIS A 178 -7.97 7.66 0.02
N GLU A 179 -6.78 7.58 -0.59
CA GLU A 179 -5.71 6.65 -0.24
C GLU A 179 -5.08 6.95 1.13
N VAL A 180 -5.12 8.21 1.58
CA VAL A 180 -4.66 8.60 2.93
C VAL A 180 -5.52 7.96 4.02
N TRP A 181 -6.76 7.61 3.72
CA TRP A 181 -7.65 6.88 4.63
C TRP A 181 -7.65 5.38 4.36
N ALA A 182 -7.72 4.98 3.09
CA ALA A 182 -7.82 3.58 2.70
C ALA A 182 -6.54 2.79 3.00
N GLY A 183 -5.35 3.37 2.81
CA GLY A 183 -4.07 2.73 3.12
C GLY A 183 -3.96 2.31 4.60
N PRO A 184 -4.16 3.23 5.55
CA PRO A 184 -4.18 2.89 6.98
C PRO A 184 -5.26 1.87 7.35
N LEU A 185 -6.46 1.94 6.76
CA LEU A 185 -7.51 0.93 6.97
C LEU A 185 -7.08 -0.47 6.50
N ILE A 186 -6.40 -0.57 5.35
CA ILE A 186 -5.81 -1.83 4.86
C ILE A 186 -4.73 -2.32 5.84
N ALA A 187 -3.84 -1.43 6.27
CA ALA A 187 -2.78 -1.78 7.21
C ALA A 187 -3.34 -2.23 8.57
N LEU A 188 -4.37 -1.57 9.09
CA LEU A 188 -5.06 -1.93 10.32
C LEU A 188 -5.80 -3.27 10.17
N SER A 189 -6.46 -3.47 9.03
CA SER A 189 -7.11 -4.74 8.67
C SER A 189 -6.11 -5.90 8.71
N LEU A 190 -4.93 -5.74 8.10
CA LEU A 190 -3.84 -6.72 8.14
C LEU A 190 -3.32 -6.99 9.55
N ALA A 191 -3.14 -5.95 10.37
CA ALA A 191 -2.64 -6.07 11.75
C ALA A 191 -3.62 -6.83 12.66
N LEU A 192 -4.91 -6.55 12.51
CA LEU A 192 -5.96 -7.10 13.36
C LEU A 192 -6.43 -8.50 12.92
N ARG A 193 -6.20 -8.90 11.66
CA ARG A 193 -6.57 -10.22 11.16
C ARG A 193 -5.86 -11.31 11.97
N ARG A 194 -6.65 -12.13 12.66
CA ARG A 194 -6.18 -13.33 13.37
C ARG A 194 -7.06 -14.52 12.98
N PRO A 195 -6.51 -15.75 12.93
CA PRO A 195 -7.33 -16.95 12.78
C PRO A 195 -8.45 -16.98 13.83
N GLY A 196 -9.67 -17.26 13.40
CA GLY A 196 -10.88 -17.26 14.26
C GLY A 196 -11.44 -15.87 14.62
N HIS A 197 -10.67 -14.78 14.45
CA HIS A 197 -11.10 -13.41 14.75
C HIS A 197 -10.88 -12.49 13.54
N TRP A 198 -11.67 -12.71 12.48
CA TRP A 198 -11.53 -12.05 11.19
C TRP A 198 -12.50 -10.88 10.98
N LEU A 199 -13.55 -10.76 11.79
CA LEU A 199 -14.65 -9.82 11.54
C LEU A 199 -14.19 -8.34 11.52
N SER A 200 -13.30 -7.96 12.45
CA SER A 200 -12.73 -6.61 12.47
C SER A 200 -11.89 -6.33 11.22
N ALA A 201 -11.09 -7.30 10.77
CA ALA A 201 -10.32 -7.18 9.53
C ALA A 201 -11.24 -6.98 8.31
N VAL A 202 -12.33 -7.75 8.22
CA VAL A 202 -13.34 -7.60 7.16
C VAL A 202 -14.00 -6.23 7.22
N ALA A 203 -14.38 -5.74 8.41
CA ALA A 203 -15.00 -4.43 8.58
C ALA A 203 -14.09 -3.28 8.13
N PHE A 204 -12.79 -3.32 8.49
CA PHE A 204 -11.83 -2.33 8.02
C PHE A 204 -11.53 -2.45 6.52
N GLY A 205 -11.51 -3.68 5.98
CA GLY A 205 -11.38 -3.90 4.53
C GLY A 205 -12.58 -3.35 3.74
N LEU A 206 -13.80 -3.56 4.23
CA LEU A 206 -15.02 -2.97 3.67
C LEU A 206 -14.98 -1.44 3.74
N SER A 207 -14.60 -0.89 4.89
CA SER A 207 -14.48 0.56 5.07
C SER A 207 -13.47 1.17 4.08
N ALA A 208 -12.34 0.49 3.86
CA ALA A 208 -11.35 0.90 2.87
C ALA A 208 -11.94 0.90 1.45
N MET A 209 -12.70 -0.13 1.06
CA MET A 209 -13.38 -0.18 -0.25
C MET A 209 -14.42 0.92 -0.44
N LEU A 210 -15.20 1.22 0.59
CA LEU A 210 -16.24 2.24 0.53
C LEU A 210 -15.68 3.67 0.41
N ILE A 211 -14.44 3.88 0.87
CA ILE A 211 -13.70 5.12 0.65
C ILE A 211 -12.97 5.08 -0.70
N ARG A 212 -12.35 3.95 -1.02
CA ARG A 212 -11.50 3.80 -2.21
C ARG A 212 -11.71 2.46 -2.89
N GLU A 213 -12.21 2.50 -4.12
CA GLU A 213 -12.53 1.32 -4.92
C GLU A 213 -11.32 0.41 -5.20
N THR A 214 -10.11 0.95 -5.29
CA THR A 214 -8.88 0.15 -5.50
C THR A 214 -8.56 -0.74 -4.30
N ALA A 215 -9.10 -0.48 -3.12
CA ALA A 215 -8.99 -1.37 -1.96
C ALA A 215 -9.64 -2.74 -2.19
N LEU A 216 -10.49 -2.89 -3.22
CA LEU A 216 -11.03 -4.19 -3.64
C LEU A 216 -9.92 -5.20 -3.90
N LEU A 217 -8.77 -4.76 -4.43
CA LEU A 217 -7.63 -5.62 -4.69
C LEU A 217 -7.13 -6.31 -3.41
N TYR A 218 -7.01 -5.55 -2.32
CA TYR A 218 -6.65 -6.08 -1.00
C TYR A 218 -7.68 -7.11 -0.51
N VAL A 219 -8.96 -6.75 -0.55
CA VAL A 219 -10.05 -7.59 -0.05
C VAL A 219 -10.17 -8.89 -0.84
N ALA A 220 -10.01 -8.84 -2.17
CA ALA A 220 -10.00 -10.02 -3.02
C ALA A 220 -8.83 -10.95 -2.71
N ILE A 221 -7.63 -10.41 -2.48
CA ILE A 221 -6.47 -11.21 -2.05
C ILE A 221 -6.75 -11.91 -0.72
N MET A 222 -7.33 -11.20 0.25
CA MET A 222 -7.68 -11.79 1.55
C MET A 222 -8.76 -12.88 1.42
N ALA A 223 -9.75 -12.71 0.54
CA ALA A 223 -10.75 -13.73 0.23
C ALA A 223 -10.10 -15.00 -0.35
N VAL A 224 -9.16 -14.84 -1.29
CA VAL A 224 -8.41 -15.96 -1.89
C VAL A 224 -7.58 -16.69 -0.84
N PHE A 225 -6.87 -15.98 0.03
CA PHE A 225 -6.12 -16.62 1.12
C PHE A 225 -7.04 -17.38 2.09
N ALA A 226 -8.18 -16.81 2.46
CA ALA A 226 -9.15 -17.48 3.33
C ALA A 226 -9.72 -18.75 2.68
N TRP A 227 -9.95 -18.72 1.36
CA TRP A 227 -10.37 -19.88 0.59
C TRP A 227 -9.28 -20.96 0.55
N LEU A 228 -8.03 -20.59 0.23
CA LEU A 228 -6.88 -21.51 0.19
C LEU A 228 -6.56 -22.14 1.55
N GLU A 229 -6.81 -21.42 2.65
CA GLU A 229 -6.64 -21.93 4.02
C GLU A 229 -7.82 -22.78 4.51
N GLY A 230 -8.90 -22.90 3.73
CA GLY A 230 -10.10 -23.67 4.11
C GLY A 230 -11.00 -22.97 5.14
N GLU A 231 -10.74 -21.71 5.46
CA GLU A 231 -11.46 -20.91 6.46
C GLU A 231 -12.76 -20.36 5.87
N ARG A 232 -13.77 -21.23 5.70
CA ARG A 232 -15.04 -20.90 5.02
C ARG A 232 -15.74 -19.67 5.60
N ARG A 233 -15.71 -19.48 6.92
CA ARG A 233 -16.35 -18.34 7.58
C ARG A 233 -15.65 -17.03 7.23
N GLU A 234 -14.32 -17.00 7.27
CA GLU A 234 -13.53 -15.83 6.88
C GLU A 234 -13.73 -15.52 5.38
N MET A 235 -13.67 -16.54 4.53
CA MET A 235 -13.92 -16.42 3.09
C MET A 235 -15.30 -15.80 2.80
N LEU A 236 -16.38 -16.32 3.41
CA LEU A 236 -17.73 -15.78 3.26
C LEU A 236 -17.83 -14.34 3.78
N GLY A 237 -17.10 -13.99 4.85
CA GLY A 237 -17.00 -12.62 5.34
C GLY A 237 -16.41 -11.66 4.30
N TRP A 238 -15.29 -12.03 3.70
CA TRP A 238 -14.66 -11.23 2.63
C TRP A 238 -15.56 -11.14 1.38
N LEU A 239 -16.17 -12.25 0.95
CA LEU A 239 -17.12 -12.25 -0.18
C LEU A 239 -18.37 -11.42 0.10
N GLY A 240 -18.88 -11.46 1.34
CA GLY A 240 -20.00 -10.62 1.78
C GLY A 240 -19.65 -9.14 1.70
N ALA A 241 -18.45 -8.74 2.15
CA ALA A 241 -17.97 -7.37 2.01
C ALA A 241 -17.86 -6.95 0.52
N ILE A 242 -17.36 -7.82 -0.36
CA ILE A 242 -17.33 -7.58 -1.80
C ILE A 242 -18.76 -7.43 -2.35
N GLY A 243 -19.71 -8.25 -1.92
CA GLY A 243 -21.11 -8.16 -2.33
C GLY A 243 -21.76 -6.84 -1.94
N VAL A 244 -21.58 -6.40 -0.69
CA VAL A 244 -22.04 -5.08 -0.23
C VAL A 244 -21.40 -3.96 -1.06
N PHE A 245 -20.09 -4.04 -1.29
CA PHE A 245 -19.38 -3.07 -2.12
C PHE A 245 -19.90 -3.04 -3.57
N ALA A 246 -20.21 -4.19 -4.17
CA ALA A 246 -20.76 -4.27 -5.52
C ALA A 246 -22.12 -3.59 -5.64
N VAL A 247 -23.00 -3.72 -4.63
CA VAL A 247 -24.28 -3.01 -4.57
C VAL A 247 -24.07 -1.50 -4.51
N VAL A 248 -23.16 -1.05 -3.64
CA VAL A 248 -22.80 0.38 -3.53
C VAL A 248 -22.22 0.91 -4.83
N LEU A 249 -21.34 0.14 -5.48
CA LEU A 249 -20.72 0.52 -6.75
C LEU A 249 -21.75 0.57 -7.89
N GLY A 250 -22.72 -0.34 -7.91
CA GLY A 250 -23.84 -0.31 -8.87
C GLY A 250 -24.73 0.91 -8.68
N ALA A 251 -25.07 1.24 -7.43
CA ALA A 251 -25.82 2.46 -7.11
C ALA A 251 -25.03 3.73 -7.49
N HIS A 252 -23.71 3.73 -7.25
CA HIS A 252 -22.81 4.81 -7.64
C HIS A 252 -22.74 4.97 -9.16
N ALA A 253 -22.56 3.89 -9.92
CA ALA A 253 -22.54 3.90 -11.37
C ALA A 253 -23.85 4.43 -11.95
N HIS A 254 -25.00 4.00 -11.39
CA HIS A 254 -26.31 4.51 -11.78
C HIS A 254 -26.41 6.01 -11.50
N ALA A 255 -26.03 6.48 -10.30
CA ALA A 255 -26.08 7.90 -9.96
C ALA A 255 -25.21 8.76 -10.88
N VAL A 256 -23.98 8.32 -11.19
CA VAL A 256 -23.10 9.01 -12.15
C VAL A 256 -23.71 9.02 -13.56
N SER A 257 -24.39 7.95 -13.98
CA SER A 257 -25.05 7.91 -15.30
C SER A 257 -26.20 8.92 -15.43
N LEU A 258 -26.84 9.31 -14.32
CA LEU A 258 -27.91 10.31 -14.33
C LEU A 258 -27.40 11.75 -14.46
N VAL A 259 -26.13 12.00 -14.11
CA VAL A 259 -25.54 13.35 -14.12
C VAL A 259 -24.44 13.54 -15.17
N SER A 260 -24.02 12.48 -15.85
CA SER A 260 -23.06 12.54 -16.96
C SER A 260 -23.77 12.52 -18.32
N GLY A 261 -23.27 13.34 -19.25
CA GLY A 261 -23.81 13.52 -20.59
C GLY A 261 -22.85 13.08 -21.69
N PRO A 262 -23.29 12.99 -22.97
CA PRO A 262 -22.48 12.50 -24.08
C PRO A 262 -21.22 13.34 -24.35
N LEU A 263 -21.26 14.65 -24.06
CA LEU A 263 -20.15 15.59 -24.28
C LEU A 263 -19.07 15.53 -23.18
N ASP A 264 -19.32 14.83 -22.08
CA ASP A 264 -18.36 14.76 -20.98
C ASP A 264 -17.11 13.94 -21.35
N ARG A 265 -15.96 14.43 -20.86
CA ARG A 265 -14.64 13.85 -21.12
C ARG A 265 -14.54 12.40 -20.68
N VAL A 266 -13.94 11.58 -21.53
CA VAL A 266 -13.60 10.20 -21.26
C VAL A 266 -12.17 10.14 -20.72
N SER A 267 -11.98 9.41 -19.64
CA SER A 267 -10.67 9.10 -19.07
C SER A 267 -9.82 8.40 -20.13
N GLN A 268 -8.53 8.72 -20.17
CA GLN A 268 -7.57 8.08 -21.07
C GLN A 268 -7.34 6.59 -20.76
N GLY A 269 -8.01 6.05 -19.74
CA GLY A 269 -7.91 4.67 -19.31
C GLY A 269 -6.67 4.42 -18.46
N TRP A 270 -6.40 3.14 -18.23
CA TRP A 270 -5.30 2.65 -17.41
C TRP A 270 -4.14 2.16 -18.31
N SER A 271 -3.52 3.08 -19.04
CA SER A 271 -2.52 2.78 -20.08
C SER A 271 -1.12 3.29 -19.72
N GLY A 272 -0.86 3.56 -18.43
CA GLY A 272 0.38 4.21 -17.99
C GLY A 272 1.67 3.44 -18.31
N LEU A 273 1.70 2.11 -18.13
CA LEU A 273 2.84 1.23 -18.44
C LEU A 273 4.22 1.77 -18.00
N GLU A 274 4.27 2.50 -16.88
CA GLU A 274 5.48 3.21 -16.41
C GLU A 274 6.53 2.27 -15.77
N GLY A 275 6.19 0.99 -15.58
CA GLY A 275 7.11 -0.06 -15.16
C GLY A 275 7.40 -0.10 -13.65
N PHE A 276 8.20 -1.09 -13.23
CA PHE A 276 8.46 -1.37 -11.80
C PHE A 276 9.18 -0.23 -11.08
N GLY A 277 10.11 0.44 -11.76
CA GLY A 277 10.80 1.60 -11.19
C GLY A 277 9.84 2.73 -10.80
N PHE A 278 8.74 2.90 -11.55
CA PHE A 278 7.74 3.91 -11.23
C PHE A 278 7.01 3.58 -9.92
N TYR A 279 6.63 2.32 -9.70
CA TYR A 279 6.11 1.90 -8.40
C TYR A 279 7.08 2.20 -7.26
N VAL A 280 8.36 1.83 -7.43
CA VAL A 280 9.39 2.07 -6.40
C VAL A 280 9.54 3.57 -6.14
N ARG A 281 9.57 4.40 -7.18
CA ARG A 281 9.62 5.87 -7.04
C ARG A 281 8.40 6.41 -6.30
N LEU A 282 7.18 5.97 -6.64
CA LEU A 282 5.97 6.42 -5.95
C LEU A 282 5.94 5.98 -4.48
N ALA A 283 6.38 4.74 -4.19
CA ALA A 283 6.44 4.24 -2.83
C ALA A 283 7.50 4.97 -1.98
N THR A 284 8.63 5.38 -2.57
CA THR A 284 9.65 6.15 -1.84
C THR A 284 9.15 7.54 -1.49
N ILE A 285 8.59 8.29 -2.45
CA ILE A 285 8.09 9.66 -2.22
C ILE A 285 6.82 9.70 -1.34
N SER A 286 6.07 8.58 -1.28
CA SER A 286 4.87 8.44 -0.45
C SER A 286 5.16 7.91 0.96
N SER A 287 6.43 7.98 1.38
CA SER A 287 6.90 7.47 2.67
C SER A 287 8.01 8.36 3.22
N GLY A 288 8.42 8.13 4.46
CA GLY A 288 9.55 8.83 5.08
C GLY A 288 10.90 8.57 4.41
N LEU A 289 10.96 7.75 3.36
CA LEU A 289 12.14 7.60 2.52
C LEU A 289 12.37 8.79 1.58
N ASP A 290 11.39 9.67 1.39
CA ASP A 290 11.51 10.86 0.54
C ASP A 290 12.64 11.81 0.96
N ILE A 291 13.06 11.75 2.23
CA ILE A 291 14.20 12.53 2.75
C ILE A 291 15.56 12.02 2.22
N LEU A 292 15.62 10.81 1.67
CA LEU A 292 16.84 10.18 1.19
C LEU A 292 17.01 10.43 -0.31
N PRO A 293 18.26 10.46 -0.83
CA PRO A 293 18.48 10.41 -2.27
C PRO A 293 17.77 9.20 -2.90
N GLN A 294 17.11 9.38 -4.05
CA GLN A 294 16.25 8.37 -4.68
C GLN A 294 16.90 6.99 -4.81
N TRP A 295 18.19 6.92 -5.16
CA TRP A 295 18.91 5.66 -5.28
C TRP A 295 18.96 4.90 -3.95
N LEU A 296 19.22 5.59 -2.83
CA LEU A 296 19.28 4.99 -1.50
C LEU A 296 17.89 4.60 -1.02
N ALA A 297 16.90 5.48 -1.20
CA ALA A 297 15.50 5.20 -0.90
C ALA A 297 15.02 3.91 -1.61
N SER A 298 15.39 3.74 -2.88
CA SER A 298 15.02 2.58 -3.69
C SER A 298 15.65 1.28 -3.15
N LEU A 299 16.92 1.31 -2.74
CA LEU A 299 17.58 0.16 -2.12
C LEU A 299 16.99 -0.19 -0.76
N VAL A 300 16.64 0.83 0.05
CA VAL A 300 15.99 0.65 1.35
C VAL A 300 14.60 0.03 1.16
N LEU A 301 13.81 0.52 0.20
CA LEU A 301 12.49 -0.04 -0.13
C LEU A 301 12.59 -1.52 -0.57
N GLY A 302 13.54 -1.83 -1.47
CA GLY A 302 13.77 -3.21 -1.91
C GLY A 302 14.21 -4.13 -0.75
N THR A 303 15.03 -3.61 0.16
CA THR A 303 15.43 -4.34 1.38
C THR A 303 14.24 -4.56 2.31
N ALA A 304 13.31 -3.60 2.41
CA ALA A 304 12.07 -3.76 3.19
C ALA A 304 11.21 -4.90 2.62
N LEU A 305 11.00 -4.94 1.30
CA LEU A 305 10.25 -6.02 0.63
C LEU A 305 10.92 -7.39 0.81
N PHE A 306 12.26 -7.45 0.77
CA PHE A 306 12.99 -8.67 1.11
C PHE A 306 12.78 -9.10 2.56
N GLY A 307 12.75 -8.16 3.50
CA GLY A 307 12.51 -8.48 4.90
C GLY A 307 11.10 -9.01 5.17
N TRP A 308 10.09 -8.51 4.46
CA TRP A 308 8.76 -9.13 4.45
C TRP A 308 8.80 -10.58 3.98
N LEU A 309 9.60 -10.89 2.96
CA LEU A 309 9.83 -12.26 2.50
C LEU A 309 10.57 -13.11 3.55
N ALA A 310 11.48 -12.53 4.31
CA ALA A 310 12.20 -13.23 5.38
C ALA A 310 11.30 -13.60 6.57
N TRP A 311 10.25 -12.80 6.84
CA TRP A 311 9.38 -13.01 7.99
C TRP A 311 8.52 -14.28 7.85
N ARG A 312 8.73 -15.25 8.74
CA ARG A 312 8.04 -16.54 8.75
C ARG A 312 6.69 -16.46 9.49
N ASP A 313 5.78 -15.65 8.95
CA ASP A 313 4.39 -15.53 9.43
C ASP A 313 3.41 -15.48 8.25
N ALA A 314 2.17 -15.93 8.48
CA ALA A 314 1.12 -15.95 7.46
C ALA A 314 0.65 -14.54 7.04
N VAL A 315 0.76 -13.55 7.94
CA VAL A 315 0.50 -12.14 7.64
C VAL A 315 1.56 -11.60 6.69
N ALA A 316 2.81 -12.02 6.84
CA ALA A 316 3.90 -11.56 5.96
C ALA A 316 3.67 -11.98 4.51
N THR A 317 3.22 -13.22 4.27
CA THR A 317 2.89 -13.70 2.91
C THR A 317 1.74 -12.89 2.31
N ARG A 318 0.69 -12.61 3.09
CA ARG A 318 -0.44 -11.78 2.64
C ARG A 318 0.02 -10.37 2.27
N ALA A 319 0.76 -9.72 3.16
CA ALA A 319 1.30 -8.39 2.95
C ALA A 319 2.16 -8.34 1.67
N LEU A 320 3.04 -9.32 1.45
CA LEU A 320 3.83 -9.42 0.22
C LEU A 320 2.97 -9.54 -1.04
N VAL A 321 1.95 -10.40 -1.03
CA VAL A 321 1.06 -10.54 -2.19
C VAL A 321 0.28 -9.25 -2.44
N VAL A 322 -0.14 -8.55 -1.39
CA VAL A 322 -0.77 -7.23 -1.49
C VAL A 322 0.20 -6.21 -2.08
N PHE A 323 1.42 -6.11 -1.57
CA PHE A 323 2.45 -5.20 -2.10
C PHE A 323 2.78 -5.52 -3.55
N ALA A 324 2.95 -6.80 -3.90
CA ALA A 324 3.21 -7.24 -5.27
C ALA A 324 2.04 -6.92 -6.20
N ALA A 325 0.80 -7.10 -5.74
CA ALA A 325 -0.39 -6.80 -6.53
C ALA A 325 -0.55 -5.29 -6.77
N TYR A 326 -0.33 -4.44 -5.76
CA TYR A 326 -0.31 -2.99 -5.96
C TYR A 326 0.90 -2.53 -6.77
N ALA A 327 2.07 -3.16 -6.62
CA ALA A 327 3.23 -2.90 -7.45
C ALA A 327 2.92 -3.21 -8.92
N ALA A 328 2.31 -4.36 -9.21
CA ALA A 328 1.88 -4.72 -10.56
C ALA A 328 0.80 -3.76 -11.07
N LEU A 329 -0.19 -3.42 -10.24
CA LEU A 329 -1.23 -2.46 -10.59
C LEU A 329 -0.62 -1.12 -11.00
N ILE A 330 0.29 -0.58 -10.18
CA ILE A 330 0.93 0.72 -10.44
C ILE A 330 1.86 0.64 -11.65
N SER A 331 2.67 -0.40 -11.76
CA SER A 331 3.64 -0.56 -12.85
C SER A 331 2.98 -0.69 -14.21
N LEU A 332 1.81 -1.32 -14.28
CA LEU A 332 1.11 -1.62 -15.54
C LEU A 332 0.07 -0.55 -15.89
N PHE A 333 -0.61 0.01 -14.89
CA PHE A 333 -1.85 0.77 -15.10
C PHE A 333 -1.79 2.22 -14.60
N ALA A 334 -0.95 2.54 -13.61
CA ALA A 334 -0.90 3.89 -13.07
C ALA A 334 -0.16 4.84 -14.03
N ARG A 335 -0.73 6.04 -14.16
CA ARG A 335 -0.13 7.16 -14.86
C ARG A 335 0.65 8.04 -13.88
N SER A 336 1.48 8.93 -14.41
CA SER A 336 2.28 9.87 -13.61
C SER A 336 1.47 10.83 -12.72
N ASP A 337 0.17 11.00 -12.95
CA ASP A 337 -0.72 11.78 -12.09
C ASP A 337 -1.33 10.99 -10.91
N ASN A 338 -1.16 9.67 -10.88
CA ASN A 338 -1.68 8.78 -9.83
C ASN A 338 -0.66 8.52 -8.70
N PHE A 339 0.12 9.52 -8.30
CA PHE A 339 1.21 9.34 -7.33
C PHE A 339 0.73 8.77 -5.98
N TYR A 340 -0.46 9.17 -5.56
CA TYR A 340 -1.08 8.79 -4.30
C TYR A 340 -1.49 7.30 -4.22
N TRP A 341 -1.47 6.53 -5.32
CA TRP A 341 -1.82 5.10 -5.29
C TRP A 341 -0.87 4.26 -4.42
N ALA A 342 0.40 4.67 -4.29
CA ALA A 342 1.37 3.96 -3.46
C ALA A 342 1.00 4.01 -1.96
N LEU A 343 0.24 5.03 -1.53
CA LEU A 343 -0.25 5.19 -0.16
C LEU A 343 -1.15 4.04 0.30
N MET A 344 -1.69 3.25 -0.63
CA MET A 344 -2.42 2.03 -0.31
C MET A 344 -1.56 0.97 0.39
N THR A 345 -0.23 1.08 0.28
CA THR A 345 0.73 0.08 0.80
C THR A 345 1.80 0.67 1.72
N THR A 346 2.17 1.93 1.55
CA THR A 346 3.27 2.56 2.31
C THR A 346 3.13 2.55 3.83
N PRO A 347 1.92 2.60 4.47
CA PRO A 347 1.80 2.69 5.93
C PRO A 347 2.53 1.61 6.72
N VAL A 348 2.72 0.43 6.14
CA VAL A 348 3.37 -0.71 6.79
C VAL A 348 4.54 -1.29 5.97
N LEU A 349 4.74 -0.87 4.73
CA LEU A 349 5.75 -1.42 3.83
C LEU A 349 7.16 -1.42 4.46
N LEU A 350 7.57 -0.35 5.14
CA LEU A 350 8.91 -0.20 5.71
C LEU A 350 9.22 -1.13 6.90
N VAL A 351 8.19 -1.68 7.55
CA VAL A 351 8.36 -2.62 8.69
C VAL A 351 9.21 -3.82 8.32
N GLY A 352 9.18 -4.23 7.05
CA GLY A 352 9.98 -5.33 6.54
C GLY A 352 11.47 -5.19 6.84
N LEU A 353 12.02 -3.97 6.93
CA LEU A 353 13.43 -3.73 7.23
C LEU A 353 13.89 -4.39 8.54
N VAL A 354 13.01 -4.49 9.54
CA VAL A 354 13.33 -5.16 10.81
C VAL A 354 13.64 -6.63 10.62
N PHE A 355 12.89 -7.28 9.72
CA PHE A 355 13.07 -8.69 9.38
C PHE A 355 14.18 -8.91 8.36
N ALA A 356 14.56 -7.89 7.59
CA ALA A 356 15.65 -7.96 6.63
C ALA A 356 17.01 -8.20 7.30
N VAL A 357 17.21 -7.68 8.53
CA VAL A 357 18.46 -7.83 9.29
C VAL A 357 18.79 -9.31 9.52
N ASP A 358 17.89 -10.04 10.18
CA ASP A 358 18.07 -11.47 10.40
C ASP A 358 17.91 -12.30 9.12
N GLY A 359 17.08 -11.83 8.17
CA GLY A 359 16.88 -12.50 6.88
C GLY A 359 18.14 -12.55 6.03
N LEU A 360 18.84 -11.41 5.89
CA LEU A 360 20.11 -11.33 5.16
C LEU A 360 21.18 -12.11 5.89
N ARG A 361 21.25 -12.01 7.22
CA ARG A 361 22.19 -12.77 8.04
C ARG A 361 22.02 -14.27 7.83
N ASP A 362 20.80 -14.79 7.93
CA ASP A 362 20.49 -16.20 7.74
C ASP A 362 20.84 -16.66 6.32
N MET A 363 20.48 -15.88 5.30
CA MET A 363 20.75 -16.20 3.90
C MET A 363 22.25 -16.18 3.57
N ILE A 364 23.01 -15.21 4.08
CA ILE A 364 24.48 -15.13 3.94
C ILE A 364 25.17 -16.29 4.67
N ALA A 365 24.73 -16.60 5.89
CA ALA A 365 25.26 -17.72 6.67
C ALA A 365 25.02 -19.06 5.94
N ALA A 366 23.82 -19.27 5.40
CA ALA A 366 23.49 -20.45 4.62
C ALA A 366 24.31 -20.56 3.32
N ALA A 367 24.50 -19.46 2.60
CA ALA A 367 25.28 -19.43 1.35
C ALA A 367 26.77 -19.78 1.55
N ARG A 368 27.31 -19.42 2.71
CA ARG A 368 28.69 -19.71 3.14
C ARG A 368 28.86 -21.10 3.75
N ASP A 369 27.78 -21.85 4.03
CA ASP A 369 27.90 -23.19 4.60
C ASP A 369 28.42 -24.18 3.54
N THR A 370 29.69 -24.54 3.67
CA THR A 370 30.41 -25.45 2.75
C THR A 370 30.46 -26.88 3.27
N ARG A 371 29.78 -27.19 4.39
CA ARG A 371 29.83 -28.51 5.02
C ARG A 371 29.24 -29.59 4.10
N ARG A 372 30.08 -30.54 3.68
CA ARG A 372 29.66 -31.78 3.02
C ARG A 372 29.07 -32.73 4.07
N ILE A 373 27.79 -33.09 3.92
CA ILE A 373 27.18 -34.17 4.73
C ILE A 373 27.79 -35.49 4.24
N THR A 374 28.76 -36.01 5.00
CA THR A 374 29.30 -37.35 4.75
C THR A 374 28.40 -38.35 5.47
N VAL A 375 27.59 -39.09 4.71
CA VAL A 375 26.78 -40.19 5.24
C VAL A 375 27.70 -41.40 5.41
N THR A 376 28.24 -41.60 6.60
CA THR A 376 28.90 -42.86 6.94
C THR A 376 27.83 -43.91 7.22
N ARG A 377 27.64 -44.83 6.26
CA ARG A 377 26.83 -46.04 6.47
C ARG A 377 27.58 -46.92 7.48
N ILE A 378 27.07 -47.02 8.70
CA ILE A 378 27.55 -48.00 9.67
C ILE A 378 26.90 -49.33 9.29
N ILE A 379 27.68 -50.21 8.65
CA ILE A 379 27.31 -51.62 8.48
C ILE A 379 27.58 -52.27 9.85
N ARG A 380 26.52 -52.74 10.51
CA ARG A 380 26.61 -53.56 11.72
C ARG A 380 26.73 -55.03 11.35
#